data_AF-A0A2N2KQR9-F1
#
_entry.id   AF-A0A2N2KQR9-F1
#
_cell.length_a   1.000
_cell.length_b   1.000
_cell.length_c   1.000
_cell.angle_alpha   90.00
_cell.angle_beta   90.00
_cell.angle_gamma   90.00
#
_symmetry.space_group_name_H-M   'P 1'
#
loop_
_entity.id
_entity.type
_entity.pdbx_description
1 polymer ?
#
loop_
_entity_poly.entity_id
_entity_poly.type
_entity_poly.pdbx_seq_one_letter_code
_entity_poly.pdbx_strand_id
1 'polypeptide(L)' 'MMNYTFKMLVIKVNGNLIKKDDYDSTPIPQNAEVLVIHLISGG' A
#
# COMPACT_ATOMS: atom_id res chain seq x y z
N MET A 1 -24.16 -7.02 -7.63
CA MET A 1 -22.94 -7.85 -7.69
C MET A 1 -21.78 -6.96 -7.28
N MET A 2 -21.27 -7.08 -6.04
CA MET A 2 -20.12 -6.28 -5.61
C MET A 2 -18.85 -6.95 -6.12
N ASN A 3 -18.15 -6.29 -7.05
CA ASN A 3 -16.83 -6.70 -7.53
C ASN A 3 -15.78 -6.29 -6.48
N TYR A 4 -15.63 -7.09 -5.42
CA TYR A 4 -14.56 -6.88 -4.45
C TYR A 4 -13.22 -7.20 -5.10
N THR A 5 -12.53 -6.17 -5.59
CA THR A 5 -11.14 -6.29 -6.02
C THR A 5 -10.25 -6.20 -4.78
N PHE A 6 -9.84 -7.35 -4.24
CA PHE A 6 -8.78 -7.37 -3.24
C PHE A 6 -7.44 -7.17 -3.96
N LYS A 7 -7.03 -5.91 -4.11
CA LYS A 7 -5.70 -5.59 -4.65
C LYS A 7 -4.65 -5.99 -3.61
N MET A 8 -3.78 -6.94 -3.95
CA MET A 8 -2.65 -7.33 -3.10
C MET A 8 -1.54 -6.29 -3.21
N LEU A 9 -1.75 -5.14 -2.56
CA LEU A 9 -0.78 -4.06 -2.49
C LEU A 9 -0.11 -4.04 -1.13
N VAL A 10 1.21 -3.98 -1.14
CA VAL A 10 2.04 -3.73 0.05
C VAL A 10 2.66 -2.35 -0.14
N ILE A 11 2.29 -1.41 0.74
CA ILE A 11 2.80 -0.04 0.71
C ILE A 11 3.71 0.17 1.90
N LYS A 12 4.91 0.70 1.65
CA LYS A 12 5.85 1.11 2.70
C LYS A 12 6.23 2.58 2.53
N VAL A 13 6.36 3.29 3.65
CA VAL A 13 6.88 4.66 3.69
C VAL A 13 8.08 4.68 4.64
N ASN A 14 9.25 5.07 4.14
CA ASN A 14 10.53 5.02 4.87
C ASN A 14 10.79 3.63 5.51
N GLY A 15 10.46 2.56 4.78
CA GLY A 15 10.60 1.18 5.25
C GLY A 15 9.46 0.66 6.15
N ASN A 16 8.57 1.53 6.65
CA ASN A 16 7.45 1.14 7.51
C ASN A 16 6.25 0.70 6.68
N LEU A 17 5.69 -0.48 6.99
CA LEU A 17 4.47 -0.98 6.35
C LEU A 17 3.26 -0.13 6.77
N ILE A 18 2.57 0.44 5.78
CA ILE A 18 1.32 1.16 6.01
C ILE A 18 0.16 0.21 5.74
N LYS A 19 -0.75 0.07 6.72
CA LYS A 19 -1.97 -0.72 6.56
C LYS A 19 -2.99 0.07 5.75
N LYS A 20 -3.87 -0.65 5.06
CA LYS A 20 -4.87 -0.06 4.18
C LYS A 20 -5.79 0.95 4.89
N ASP A 21 -6.17 0.66 6.13
CA ASP A 21 -7.05 1.53 6.92
C ASP A 21 -6.38 2.85 7.29
N ASP A 22 -5.05 2.90 7.26
CA ASP A 22 -4.25 4.07 7.63
C ASP A 22 -3.83 4.91 6.40
N TYR A 23 -4.21 4.51 5.17
CA TYR A 23 -3.78 5.19 3.95
C TYR A 23 -4.20 6.66 3.91
N ASP A 24 -5.43 6.95 4.33
CA ASP A 24 -5.96 8.31 4.27
C ASP A 24 -5.42 9.21 5.39
N SER A 25 -4.99 8.61 6.51
CA SER A 25 -4.52 9.32 7.70
C SER A 25 -3.00 9.42 7.82
N THR A 26 -2.23 8.65 7.03
CA THR A 26 -0.77 8.64 7.13
C THR A 26 -0.17 9.83 6.38
N PRO A 27 0.43 10.82 7.06
CA PRO A 27 1.10 11.92 6.39
C PRO A 27 2.41 11.44 5.74
N ILE A 28 2.67 11.89 4.51
CA ILE A 28 3.92 11.62 3.81
C ILE A 28 4.86 12.83 3.99
N PRO A 29 5.97 12.68 4.73
CA PRO A 29 6.91 13.79 4.91
C PRO A 29 7.66 14.12 3.62
N GLN A 30 8.17 15.33 3.52
CA GLN A 30 8.99 15.74 2.38
C GLN A 30 10.26 14.86 2.30
N ASN A 31 10.60 14.43 1.08
CA ASN A 31 11.69 13.49 0.78
C ASN A 31 11.49 12.06 1.32
N ALA A 32 10.26 11.65 1.65
CA ALA A 32 9.98 10.27 2.03
C ALA A 32 10.18 9.30 0.87
N GLU A 33 10.71 8.12 1.18
CA GLU A 33 10.76 7.00 0.25
C GLU A 33 9.45 6.21 0.34
N VAL A 34 8.74 6.12 -0.78
CA VAL A 34 7.48 5.38 -0.87
C VAL A 34 7.65 4.19 -1.80
N LEU A 35 7.42 2.99 -1.27
CA LEU A 35 7.49 1.74 -2.01
C LEU A 35 6.09 1.14 -2.13
N VAL A 36 5.66 0.89 -3.36
CA VAL A 36 4.38 0.22 -3.66
C VAL A 36 4.67 -1.08 -4.39
N ILE A 37 4.41 -2.20 -3.73
CA ILE A 37 4.61 -3.54 -4.29
C ILE A 37 3.22 -4.10 -4.63
N HIS A 38 3.02 -4.40 -5.90
CA HIS A 38 1.87 -5.20 -6.33
C HIS A 38 2.27 -6.67 -6.33
N LEU A 39 1.76 -7.41 -5.36
CA LEU A 39 1.93 -8.85 -5.34
C LEU A 39 0.97 -9.45 -6.37
N ILE A 40 1.52 -10.01 -7.43
CA ILE A 40 0.77 -10.79 -8.40
C ILE A 40 1.13 -12.25 -8.16
N SER A 41 0.16 -13.07 -7.78
CA SER A 41 0.34 -14.52 -7.73
C SER A 41 0.38 -15.04 -9.17
N GLY A 42 1.57 -15.33 -9.68
CA GLY A 42 1.74 -16.06 -10.94
C GLY A 42 1.61 -17.56 -10.70
N GLY A 43 0.84 -18.22 -11.56
CA GLY A 43 0.80 -19.68 -11.70
C GLY A 43 1.50 -20.09 -12.99
#